data_AF-A0A3D1I8P6-F1
#
_entry.id   AF-A0A3D1I8P6-F1
#
_cell.length_a   1.000
_cell.length_b   1.000
_cell.length_c   1.000
_cell.angle_alpha   90.00
_cell.angle_beta   90.00
_cell.angle_gamma   90.00
#
_symmetry.space_group_name_H-M   'P 1'
#
loop_
_entity.id
_entity.type
_entity.pdbx_description
1 polymer ?
#
loop_
_entity_poly.entity_id
_entity_poly.type
_entity_poly.pdbx_seq_one_letter_code
_entity_poly.pdbx_strand_id
1 'polypeptide(L)'
;MSPLTSGLREFLAILPTAVRERLEAANNLESLVEVVLDYGRPAEARYRDRADRMNDLIVSDSDIDFVVRSIGDFGSDNRAGIERTLHRISCIRNRRGKIVGLTCRVGRALEGTIDIMDDIVRSGQSILLLGKPGIGKTTKLREIARVLADEVGKRVVIVDTSNEIAGDGDIPHPGIGSARRMQVRSAPEQHQVMIEAVENHMPEVIVIDEIGTEAEAMAARTIAERGVQLVATAHGQTLENLMLNPTLCDLIGGIQAVTLSDDEARKRGTQKTVLERKAPPTFDVVVELIDFDRMAVHHNVQKTVDLILRGVPPRPEIRARTGAGSVEVLQKETAPDLAEPGFNKPVPAIHRVDPQEAAADLEQPLPPSPERKSGGLLRIFPYGIARTRLERAIREKRVPAVVATDSRQADAVMAIRSAFQGGNRR
;
A
#
# COMPACT_ATOMS: atom_id res chain seq x y z
N MET A 1 19.83 10.27 16.40
CA MET A 1 19.66 8.81 16.52
C MET A 1 20.60 8.31 17.59
N SER A 2 20.13 7.57 18.58
CA SER A 2 21.03 6.94 19.55
C SER A 2 21.85 5.85 18.83
N PRO A 3 23.18 5.76 19.02
CA PRO A 3 24.00 4.66 18.47
C PRO A 3 23.50 3.26 18.85
N LEU A 4 22.69 3.16 19.91
CA LEU A 4 22.14 1.90 20.43
C LEU A 4 21.05 1.29 19.53
N THR A 5 20.33 2.07 18.71
CA THR A 5 19.22 1.54 17.90
C THR A 5 19.63 1.09 16.49
N SER A 6 20.87 1.35 16.06
CA SER A 6 21.30 1.02 14.70
C SER A 6 22.00 -0.32 14.55
N GLY A 7 22.38 -1.01 15.63
CA GLY A 7 23.07 -2.32 15.58
C GLY A 7 24.45 -2.30 14.90
N LEU A 8 25.01 -1.11 14.65
CA LEU A 8 26.19 -0.95 13.78
C LEU A 8 27.43 -1.63 14.36
N ARG A 9 27.53 -1.73 15.68
CA ARG A 9 28.64 -2.43 16.34
C ARG A 9 28.59 -3.93 16.02
N GLU A 10 27.40 -4.52 16.12
CA GLU A 10 27.13 -5.91 15.79
C GLU A 10 27.37 -6.16 14.29
N PHE A 11 26.97 -5.22 13.43
CA PHE A 11 27.27 -5.26 11.99
C PHE A 11 28.77 -5.26 11.69
N LEU A 12 29.53 -4.36 12.31
CA LEU A 12 30.99 -4.31 12.10
C LEU A 12 31.68 -5.56 12.67
N ALA A 13 31.12 -6.16 13.73
CA ALA A 13 31.68 -7.34 14.37
C ALA A 13 31.70 -8.57 13.44
N ILE A 14 30.73 -8.70 12.53
CA ILE A 14 30.64 -9.82 11.59
C ILE A 14 31.57 -9.67 10.37
N LEU A 15 32.12 -8.47 10.13
CA LEU A 15 32.96 -8.20 8.96
C LEU A 15 34.42 -8.60 9.18
N PRO A 16 35.16 -8.98 8.12
CA PRO A 16 36.59 -9.22 8.21
C PRO A 16 37.34 -8.01 8.77
N THR A 17 38.37 -8.23 9.58
CA THR A 17 39.06 -7.16 10.33
C THR A 17 39.53 -6.02 9.44
N ALA A 18 40.14 -6.31 8.29
CA ALA A 18 40.62 -5.28 7.37
C ALA A 18 39.48 -4.41 6.78
N VAL A 19 38.31 -5.02 6.51
CA VAL A 19 37.13 -4.29 6.04
C VAL A 19 36.59 -3.40 7.16
N ARG A 20 36.44 -3.95 8.37
CA ARG A 20 35.98 -3.22 9.55
C ARG A 20 36.85 -2.00 9.85
N GLU A 21 38.17 -2.16 9.91
CA GLU A 21 39.12 -1.08 10.18
C GLU A 21 39.01 0.03 9.13
N ARG A 22 38.81 -0.33 7.85
CA ARG A 22 38.63 0.65 6.77
C ARG A 22 37.32 1.44 6.93
N LEU A 23 36.23 0.77 7.31
CA LEU A 23 34.94 1.41 7.55
C LEU A 23 34.99 2.36 8.76
N GLU A 24 35.65 1.94 9.83
CA GLU A 24 35.85 2.77 11.04
C GLU A 24 36.71 4.00 10.73
N ALA A 25 37.80 3.83 9.97
CA ALA A 25 38.67 4.93 9.57
C ALA A 25 37.98 5.96 8.65
N ALA A 26 37.02 5.53 7.83
CA ALA A 26 36.27 6.41 6.94
C ALA A 26 35.30 7.36 7.67
N ASN A 27 34.99 7.08 8.95
CA ASN A 27 34.12 7.87 9.83
C ASN A 27 32.79 8.34 9.19
N ASN A 28 32.16 7.49 8.37
CA ASN A 28 30.93 7.82 7.63
C ASN A 28 29.89 6.67 7.68
N LEU A 29 29.88 5.92 8.79
CA LEU A 29 29.02 4.75 9.00
C LEU A 29 27.51 5.08 8.95
N GLU A 30 27.13 6.32 9.25
CA GLU A 30 25.74 6.76 9.19
C GLU A 30 25.15 6.69 7.78
N SER A 31 25.97 6.90 6.75
CA SER A 31 25.56 6.84 5.35
C SER A 31 25.81 5.46 4.71
N LEU A 32 26.43 4.51 5.42
CA LEU A 32 26.74 3.16 4.91
C LEU A 32 25.45 2.38 4.64
N VAL A 33 25.26 1.93 3.41
CA VAL A 33 24.08 1.18 2.97
C VAL A 33 24.36 -0.31 2.99
N GLU A 34 25.47 -0.74 2.40
CA GLU A 34 25.86 -2.15 2.36
C GLU A 34 27.36 -2.34 2.15
N VAL A 35 27.84 -3.53 2.49
CA VAL A 35 29.20 -4.01 2.24
C VAL A 35 29.11 -5.26 1.38
N VAL A 36 29.83 -5.27 0.26
CA VAL A 36 29.86 -6.37 -0.70
C VAL A 36 31.20 -7.08 -0.63
N LEU A 37 31.15 -8.40 -0.46
CA LEU A 37 32.32 -9.26 -0.38
C LEU A 37 32.18 -10.39 -1.41
N ASP A 38 32.88 -10.28 -2.53
CA ASP A 38 32.88 -11.30 -3.58
C ASP A 38 34.26 -11.98 -3.66
N TYR A 39 34.32 -13.30 -3.58
CA TYR A 39 35.58 -14.06 -3.65
C TYR A 39 36.42 -13.66 -4.87
N GLY A 40 37.69 -13.31 -4.63
CA GLY A 40 38.63 -12.91 -5.67
C GLY A 40 38.41 -11.51 -6.24
N ARG A 41 37.55 -10.69 -5.61
CA ARG A 41 37.32 -9.29 -5.99
C ARG A 41 37.66 -8.35 -4.83
N PRO A 42 37.95 -7.06 -5.13
CA PRO A 42 38.03 -6.03 -4.11
C PRO A 42 36.75 -5.95 -3.27
N ALA A 43 36.89 -5.81 -1.96
CA ALA A 43 35.76 -5.46 -1.09
C ALA A 43 35.20 -4.09 -1.47
N GLU A 44 33.88 -3.91 -1.33
CA GLU A 44 33.20 -2.67 -1.69
C GLU A 44 32.26 -2.23 -0.57
N ALA A 45 32.37 -0.98 -0.15
CA ALA A 45 31.45 -0.32 0.79
C ALA A 45 30.59 0.67 0.02
N ARG A 46 29.27 0.50 0.06
CA ARG A 46 28.31 1.39 -0.59
C ARG A 46 27.69 2.32 0.43
N TYR A 47 27.73 3.61 0.14
CA TYR A 47 27.10 4.68 0.88
C TYR A 47 25.92 5.23 0.05
N ARG A 48 25.11 6.12 0.64
CA ARG A 48 23.93 6.69 -0.06
C ARG A 48 24.28 7.43 -1.36
N ASP A 49 25.46 8.04 -1.41
CA ASP A 49 25.92 8.96 -2.45
C ASP A 49 27.10 8.42 -3.28
N ARG A 50 27.81 7.41 -2.78
CA ARG A 50 29.02 6.87 -3.41
C ARG A 50 29.25 5.40 -3.10
N ALA A 51 30.12 4.77 -3.86
CA ALA A 51 30.69 3.45 -3.54
C ALA A 51 32.21 3.58 -3.41
N ASP A 52 32.77 3.01 -2.35
CA ASP A 52 34.21 2.93 -2.13
C ASP A 52 34.68 1.49 -2.37
N ARG A 53 35.57 1.34 -3.34
CA ARG A 53 36.14 0.03 -3.72
C ARG A 53 37.56 -0.06 -3.18
N MET A 54 37.76 -0.99 -2.26
CA MET A 54 39.03 -1.22 -1.56
C MET A 54 39.95 -2.06 -2.47
N ASN A 55 40.52 -1.44 -3.50
CA ASN A 55 41.30 -2.14 -4.55
C ASN A 55 42.51 -2.92 -4.01
N ASP A 56 43.02 -2.53 -2.85
CA ASP A 56 44.10 -3.17 -2.10
C ASP A 56 43.64 -4.35 -1.22
N LEU A 57 42.32 -4.57 -1.10
CA LEU A 57 41.72 -5.61 -0.27
C LEU A 57 40.91 -6.61 -1.11
N ILE A 58 41.59 -7.62 -1.63
CA ILE A 58 40.94 -8.73 -2.35
C ILE A 58 40.33 -9.71 -1.35
N VAL A 59 39.03 -9.94 -1.48
CA VAL A 59 38.27 -10.86 -0.61
C VAL A 59 38.73 -12.30 -0.85
N SER A 60 39.19 -12.92 0.23
CA SER A 60 39.63 -14.30 0.27
C SER A 60 38.51 -15.25 0.68
N ASP A 61 38.77 -16.56 0.58
CA ASP A 61 37.87 -17.59 1.08
C ASP A 61 37.68 -17.50 2.60
N SER A 62 38.76 -17.21 3.33
CA SER A 62 38.74 -17.02 4.79
C SER A 62 37.90 -15.83 5.24
N ASP A 63 37.83 -14.78 4.43
CA ASP A 63 36.99 -13.61 4.74
C ASP A 63 35.50 -13.96 4.67
N ILE A 64 35.10 -14.71 3.65
CA ILE A 64 33.72 -15.19 3.51
C ILE A 64 33.38 -16.15 4.66
N ASP A 65 34.26 -17.13 4.92
CA ASP A 65 34.06 -18.09 6.00
C ASP A 65 33.98 -17.42 7.38
N PHE A 66 34.74 -16.35 7.61
CA PHE A 66 34.66 -15.56 8.83
C PHE A 66 33.26 -14.98 9.03
N VAL A 67 32.70 -14.34 8.01
CA VAL A 67 31.36 -13.74 8.08
C VAL A 67 30.30 -14.82 8.29
N VAL A 68 30.38 -15.92 7.54
CA VAL A 68 29.42 -17.04 7.65
C VAL A 68 29.41 -17.62 9.07
N ARG A 69 30.59 -17.87 9.65
CA ARG A 69 30.69 -18.37 11.04
C ARG A 69 30.19 -17.38 12.09
N SER A 70 30.31 -16.09 11.81
CA SER A 70 29.90 -15.03 12.74
C SER A 70 28.38 -14.85 12.81
N ILE A 71 27.65 -15.22 11.75
CA ILE A 71 26.19 -15.09 11.67
C ILE A 71 25.50 -16.41 12.00
N GLY A 72 26.06 -17.55 11.57
CA GLY A 72 25.44 -18.87 11.68
C GLY A 72 24.86 -19.35 10.35
N ASP A 73 23.67 -19.95 10.40
CA ASP A 73 23.04 -20.57 9.24
C ASP A 73 22.26 -19.57 8.37
N PHE A 74 22.33 -19.78 7.06
CA PHE A 74 21.49 -19.08 6.09
C PHE A 74 20.18 -19.85 5.88
N GLY A 75 19.07 -19.13 5.82
CA GLY A 75 17.76 -19.66 5.49
C GLY A 75 17.69 -20.23 4.07
N SER A 76 16.57 -20.88 3.76
CA SER A 76 16.28 -21.46 2.44
C SER A 76 16.24 -20.42 1.31
N ASP A 77 16.05 -19.15 1.64
CA ASP A 77 16.05 -18.01 0.74
C ASP A 77 17.44 -17.37 0.54
N ASN A 78 18.50 -18.00 1.08
CA ASN A 78 19.88 -17.52 1.07
C ASN A 78 20.10 -16.21 1.85
N ARG A 79 19.26 -15.93 2.85
CA ARG A 79 19.41 -14.79 3.75
C ARG A 79 19.69 -15.23 5.18
N ALA A 80 20.36 -14.36 5.90
CA ALA A 80 20.53 -14.41 7.34
C ALA A 80 20.52 -12.97 7.86
N GLY A 81 20.31 -12.79 9.15
CA GLY A 81 20.47 -11.49 9.77
C GLY A 81 21.11 -11.62 11.13
N ILE A 82 21.35 -10.47 11.76
CA ILE A 82 22.01 -10.41 13.06
C ILE A 82 20.93 -10.17 14.11
N GLU A 83 20.83 -11.08 15.08
CA GLU A 83 19.86 -11.01 16.17
C GLU A 83 19.78 -9.62 16.80
N ARG A 84 18.56 -9.20 17.18
CA ARG A 84 18.26 -7.88 17.75
C ARG A 84 18.56 -6.68 16.82
N THR A 85 19.01 -6.90 15.60
CA THR A 85 19.27 -5.84 14.60
C THR A 85 18.33 -5.98 13.40
N LEU A 86 18.42 -5.03 12.47
CA LEU A 86 17.76 -5.10 11.16
C LEU A 86 18.75 -5.41 10.02
N HIS A 87 19.99 -5.76 10.37
CA HIS A 87 21.01 -6.04 9.37
C HIS A 87 20.75 -7.37 8.69
N ARG A 88 20.95 -7.39 7.37
CA ARG A 88 20.64 -8.55 6.54
C ARG A 88 21.83 -8.90 5.67
N ILE A 89 22.20 -10.17 5.67
CA ILE A 89 23.30 -10.73 4.92
C ILE A 89 22.72 -11.71 3.92
N SER A 90 22.96 -11.47 2.64
CA SER A 90 22.52 -12.35 1.56
C SER A 90 23.72 -13.03 0.93
N CYS A 91 23.68 -14.36 0.82
CA CYS A 91 24.78 -15.13 0.25
C CYS A 91 24.53 -15.47 -1.22
N ILE A 92 25.61 -15.50 -2.00
CA ILE A 92 25.65 -16.02 -3.37
C ILE A 92 26.38 -17.35 -3.33
N ARG A 93 25.73 -18.41 -3.82
CA ARG A 93 26.31 -19.75 -3.89
C ARG A 93 26.73 -20.11 -5.31
N ASN A 94 27.85 -20.83 -5.44
CA ASN A 94 28.25 -21.42 -6.70
C ASN A 94 27.45 -22.71 -6.99
N ARG A 95 27.68 -23.34 -8.16
CA ARG A 95 27.00 -24.58 -8.58
C ARG A 95 27.19 -25.78 -7.64
N ARG A 96 28.19 -25.74 -6.76
CA ARG A 96 28.46 -26.78 -5.76
C ARG A 96 27.87 -26.44 -4.38
N GLY A 97 27.09 -25.35 -4.28
CA GLY A 97 26.47 -24.90 -3.03
C GLY A 97 27.39 -24.09 -2.10
N LYS A 98 28.67 -23.92 -2.45
CA LYS A 98 29.62 -23.12 -1.65
C LYS A 98 29.27 -21.63 -1.76
N ILE A 99 29.26 -20.92 -0.64
CA ILE A 99 29.10 -19.47 -0.60
C ILE A 99 30.37 -18.83 -1.19
N VAL A 100 30.19 -17.95 -2.17
CA VAL A 100 31.28 -17.26 -2.90
C VAL A 100 31.11 -15.75 -2.94
N GLY A 101 30.01 -15.24 -2.40
CA GLY A 101 29.74 -13.81 -2.31
C GLY A 101 28.75 -13.50 -1.19
N LEU A 102 28.87 -12.31 -0.62
CA LEU A 102 28.03 -11.81 0.47
C LEU A 102 27.65 -10.35 0.20
N THR A 103 26.38 -10.04 0.37
CA THR A 103 25.86 -8.67 0.43
C THR A 103 25.36 -8.41 1.84
N CYS A 104 26.11 -7.62 2.61
CA CYS A 104 25.80 -7.29 4.00
C CYS A 104 25.14 -5.91 4.05
N ARG A 105 23.83 -5.85 4.26
CA ARG A 105 23.02 -4.63 4.26
C ARG A 105 22.81 -4.08 5.66
N VAL A 106 23.00 -2.77 5.79
CA VAL A 106 22.79 -2.05 7.03
C VAL A 106 21.32 -1.66 7.16
N GLY A 107 20.53 -2.49 7.86
CA GLY A 107 19.20 -2.11 8.32
C GLY A 107 19.23 -1.00 9.38
N ARG A 108 18.20 -0.16 9.37
CA ARG A 108 18.02 0.93 10.33
C ARG A 108 16.55 1.03 10.73
N ALA A 109 16.30 1.34 11.99
CA ALA A 109 14.99 1.76 12.46
C ALA A 109 14.93 3.29 12.45
N LEU A 110 13.87 3.83 11.84
CA LEU A 110 13.58 5.26 11.84
C LEU A 110 12.37 5.48 12.75
N GLU A 111 12.43 6.56 13.52
CA GLU A 111 11.32 7.03 14.35
C GLU A 111 10.81 8.38 13.80
N GLY A 112 9.60 8.74 14.19
CA GLY A 112 8.87 9.89 13.69
C GLY A 112 8.42 9.71 12.24
N THR A 113 8.42 8.52 11.65
CA THR A 113 7.97 8.33 10.25
C THR A 113 6.45 8.30 10.13
N ILE A 114 5.75 8.05 11.23
CA ILE A 114 4.29 7.93 11.27
C ILE A 114 3.56 9.20 11.73
N ASP A 115 4.25 10.26 12.16
CA ASP A 115 3.60 11.49 12.68
C ASP A 115 2.57 12.09 11.71
N ILE A 116 2.80 11.90 10.42
CA ILE A 116 1.90 12.32 9.32
C ILE A 116 0.55 11.56 9.30
N MET A 117 0.45 10.45 10.01
CA MET A 117 -0.74 9.60 10.14
C MET A 117 -1.04 9.18 11.59
N ASP A 118 -0.46 9.84 12.60
CA ASP A 118 -0.57 9.43 14.01
C ASP A 118 -2.03 9.44 14.50
N ASP A 119 -2.83 10.40 14.04
CA ASP A 119 -4.28 10.47 14.27
C ASP A 119 -5.01 9.22 13.76
N ILE A 120 -4.62 8.71 12.59
CA ILE A 120 -5.21 7.51 11.98
C ILE A 120 -4.76 6.27 12.74
N VAL A 121 -3.48 6.18 13.10
CA VAL A 121 -2.92 5.05 13.84
C VAL A 121 -3.62 4.89 15.19
N ARG A 122 -3.86 6.00 15.89
CA ARG A 122 -4.50 6.02 17.21
C ARG A 122 -6.03 5.90 17.17
N SER A 123 -6.67 6.01 16.00
CA SER A 123 -8.14 5.93 15.89
C SER A 123 -8.70 4.54 16.20
N GLY A 124 -7.85 3.50 16.14
CA GLY A 124 -8.25 2.11 16.30
C GLY A 124 -8.82 1.45 15.04
N GLN A 125 -8.88 2.18 13.94
CA GLN A 125 -9.31 1.68 12.64
C GLN A 125 -8.29 0.71 12.03
N SER A 126 -8.77 -0.23 11.22
CA SER A 126 -7.90 -1.12 10.44
C SER A 126 -7.31 -0.36 9.24
N ILE A 127 -5.99 -0.42 9.09
CA ILE A 127 -5.21 0.37 8.14
C ILE A 127 -4.52 -0.54 7.12
N LEU A 128 -4.74 -0.27 5.84
CA LEU A 128 -4.00 -0.89 4.74
C LEU A 128 -3.03 0.11 4.11
N LEU A 129 -1.74 -0.20 4.12
CA LEU A 129 -0.69 0.58 3.49
C LEU A 129 -0.40 0.05 2.08
N LEU A 130 -0.53 0.93 1.08
CA LEU A 130 -0.21 0.66 -0.33
C LEU A 130 0.94 1.54 -0.79
N GLY A 131 1.63 1.12 -1.85
CA GLY A 131 2.68 1.94 -2.45
C GLY A 131 3.77 1.12 -3.10
N LYS A 132 4.65 1.82 -3.83
CA LYS A 132 5.74 1.18 -4.58
C LYS A 132 6.71 0.42 -3.66
N PRO A 133 7.42 -0.59 -4.18
CA PRO A 133 8.53 -1.21 -3.46
C PRO A 133 9.56 -0.16 -3.02
N GLY A 134 10.10 -0.30 -1.80
CA GLY A 134 11.15 0.59 -1.29
C GLY A 134 10.69 1.97 -0.79
N ILE A 135 9.39 2.28 -0.79
CA ILE A 135 8.86 3.59 -0.39
C ILE A 135 8.73 3.80 1.13
N GLY A 136 9.14 2.80 1.92
CA GLY A 136 9.13 2.88 3.40
C GLY A 136 7.92 2.26 4.09
N LYS A 137 7.14 1.39 3.42
CA LYS A 137 5.99 0.68 4.00
C LYS A 137 6.36 -0.05 5.30
N THR A 138 7.36 -0.92 5.26
CA THR A 138 7.81 -1.70 6.41
C THR A 138 8.38 -0.84 7.53
N THR A 139 9.03 0.30 7.19
CA THR A 139 9.50 1.27 8.20
C THR A 139 8.34 1.85 8.98
N LYS A 140 7.28 2.30 8.29
CA LYS A 140 6.06 2.81 8.95
C LYS A 140 5.34 1.69 9.71
N LEU A 141 5.23 0.50 9.13
CA LEU A 141 4.57 -0.65 9.76
C LEU A 141 5.22 -1.04 11.10
N ARG A 142 6.55 -1.09 11.13
CA ARG A 142 7.35 -1.34 12.35
C ARG A 142 7.07 -0.30 13.42
N GLU A 143 7.09 0.98 13.04
CA GLU A 143 6.84 2.06 13.97
C GLU A 143 5.39 2.09 14.47
N ILE A 144 4.41 1.80 13.61
CA ILE A 144 3.00 1.64 14.01
C ILE A 144 2.89 0.54 15.08
N ALA A 145 3.55 -0.60 14.89
CA ALA A 145 3.54 -1.68 15.87
C ALA A 145 4.09 -1.22 17.23
N ARG A 146 5.22 -0.51 17.23
CA ARG A 146 5.83 0.07 18.45
C ARG A 146 4.89 1.06 19.14
N VAL A 147 4.34 2.01 18.40
CA VAL A 147 3.45 3.05 18.95
C VAL A 147 2.17 2.43 19.51
N LEU A 148 1.56 1.48 18.80
CA LEU A 148 0.37 0.78 19.28
C LEU A 148 0.66 -0.05 20.53
N ALA A 149 1.82 -0.70 20.62
CA ALA A 149 2.20 -1.51 21.77
C ALA A 149 2.58 -0.68 23.00
N ASP A 150 3.50 0.27 22.85
CA ASP A 150 4.12 0.97 23.99
C ASP A 150 3.40 2.25 24.38
N GLU A 151 2.87 3.00 23.41
CA GLU A 151 2.28 4.33 23.67
C GLU A 151 0.76 4.27 23.80
N VAL A 152 0.10 3.43 23.00
CA VAL A 152 -1.35 3.19 23.11
C VAL A 152 -1.65 2.06 24.11
N GLY A 153 -0.69 1.16 24.36
CA GLY A 153 -0.84 0.08 25.35
C GLY A 153 -1.67 -1.11 24.85
N LYS A 154 -1.75 -1.33 23.53
CA LYS A 154 -2.51 -2.45 22.95
C LYS A 154 -1.69 -3.75 22.94
N ARG A 155 -2.40 -4.88 23.00
CA ARG A 155 -1.83 -6.21 22.73
C ARG A 155 -1.57 -6.37 21.23
N VAL A 156 -0.35 -6.05 20.80
CA VAL A 156 0.07 -6.14 19.40
C VAL A 156 0.79 -7.46 19.13
N VAL A 157 0.35 -8.17 18.09
CA VAL A 157 1.07 -9.32 17.51
C VAL A 157 1.46 -9.01 16.06
N ILE A 158 2.73 -9.20 15.74
CA ILE A 158 3.28 -9.06 14.40
C ILE A 158 3.41 -10.45 13.78
N VAL A 159 2.78 -10.66 12.63
CA VAL A 159 3.00 -11.84 11.79
C VAL A 159 4.07 -11.47 10.77
N ASP A 160 5.31 -11.93 11.01
CA ASP A 160 6.49 -11.52 10.26
C ASP A 160 7.00 -12.67 9.38
N THR A 161 6.68 -12.60 8.09
CA THR A 161 7.04 -13.64 7.11
C THR A 161 8.44 -13.45 6.55
N SER A 162 8.85 -12.20 6.36
CA SER A 162 10.13 -11.87 5.71
C SER A 162 11.21 -11.46 6.72
N ASN A 163 10.88 -11.47 8.01
CA ASN A 163 11.70 -10.91 9.10
C ASN A 163 12.08 -9.43 8.87
N GLU A 164 11.31 -8.70 8.04
CA GLU A 164 11.64 -7.31 7.71
C GLU A 164 11.11 -6.33 8.76
N ILE A 165 10.04 -6.67 9.50
CA ILE A 165 9.47 -5.80 10.53
C ILE A 165 10.33 -5.89 11.80
N ALA A 166 10.52 -7.10 12.31
CA ALA A 166 11.11 -7.34 13.61
C ALA A 166 12.56 -7.83 13.55
N GLY A 167 13.14 -7.96 12.36
CA GLY A 167 14.51 -8.47 12.20
C GLY A 167 14.61 -9.99 12.33
N ASP A 168 15.77 -10.51 11.95
CA ASP A 168 16.09 -11.95 11.98
C ASP A 168 16.47 -12.46 13.37
N GLY A 169 16.49 -13.79 13.51
CA GLY A 169 16.85 -14.51 14.73
C GLY A 169 15.74 -14.55 15.78
N ASP A 170 15.98 -15.18 16.94
CA ASP A 170 14.92 -15.48 17.93
C ASP A 170 14.45 -14.25 18.72
N ILE A 171 15.33 -13.25 18.84
CA ILE A 171 15.09 -12.05 19.64
C ILE A 171 14.77 -10.88 18.69
N PRO A 172 13.55 -10.33 18.73
CA PRO A 172 13.14 -9.28 17.83
C PRO A 172 13.91 -7.97 18.09
N HIS A 173 14.00 -7.16 17.05
CA HIS A 173 14.58 -5.82 17.07
C HIS A 173 13.80 -4.90 18.04
N PRO A 174 14.46 -4.14 18.92
CA PRO A 174 13.79 -3.25 19.90
C PRO A 174 12.83 -2.21 19.29
N GLY A 175 13.00 -1.90 18.00
CA GLY A 175 12.16 -0.97 17.25
C GLY A 175 10.72 -1.40 17.04
N ILE A 176 10.31 -2.63 17.44
CA ILE A 176 8.88 -3.01 17.52
C ILE A 176 8.26 -2.74 18.90
N GLY A 177 9.04 -2.24 19.87
CA GLY A 177 8.58 -2.02 21.22
C GLY A 177 8.29 -3.32 21.96
N SER A 178 7.23 -3.32 22.78
CA SER A 178 6.70 -4.50 23.47
C SER A 178 5.82 -5.41 22.60
N ALA A 179 5.66 -5.09 21.31
CA ALA A 179 4.91 -5.94 20.38
C ALA A 179 5.50 -7.36 20.34
N ARG A 180 4.63 -8.37 20.28
CA ARG A 180 5.03 -9.77 20.18
C ARG A 180 5.18 -10.16 18.72
N ARG A 181 6.14 -11.03 18.40
CA ARG A 181 6.38 -11.51 17.04
C ARG A 181 6.03 -13.00 16.92
N MET A 182 5.32 -13.34 15.85
CA MET A 182 5.18 -14.70 15.35
C MET A 182 5.89 -14.78 13.99
N GLN A 183 6.91 -15.63 13.90
CA GLN A 183 7.62 -15.85 12.64
C GLN A 183 6.89 -16.88 11.80
N VAL A 184 6.80 -16.63 10.50
CA VAL A 184 6.22 -17.58 9.55
C VAL A 184 7.34 -18.40 8.93
N ARG A 185 7.23 -19.73 9.01
CA ARG A 185 8.24 -20.66 8.47
C ARG A 185 8.38 -20.55 6.95
N SER A 186 7.26 -20.37 6.25
CA SER A 186 7.23 -20.24 4.79
C SER A 186 6.07 -19.34 4.37
N ALA A 187 6.24 -18.54 3.31
CA ALA A 187 5.20 -17.60 2.86
C ALA A 187 3.80 -18.25 2.68
N PRO A 188 3.65 -19.48 2.13
CA PRO A 188 2.36 -20.13 2.04
C PRO A 188 1.65 -20.39 3.38
N GLU A 189 2.39 -20.48 4.49
CA GLU A 189 1.85 -20.76 5.83
C GLU A 189 1.36 -19.51 6.56
N GLN A 190 1.58 -18.30 6.01
CA GLN A 190 1.27 -17.04 6.68
C GLN A 190 -0.17 -16.95 7.17
N HIS A 191 -1.14 -17.38 6.35
CA HIS A 191 -2.56 -17.37 6.72
C HIS A 191 -2.86 -18.23 7.97
N GLN A 192 -2.15 -19.34 8.18
CA GLN A 192 -2.34 -20.21 9.35
C GLN A 192 -1.83 -19.51 10.60
N VAL A 193 -0.65 -18.88 10.51
CA VAL A 193 -0.05 -18.10 11.60
C VAL A 193 -0.93 -16.90 11.97
N MET A 194 -1.56 -16.25 10.98
CA MET A 194 -2.53 -15.19 11.23
C MET A 194 -3.73 -15.66 12.06
N ILE A 195 -4.27 -16.84 11.76
CA ILE A 195 -5.39 -17.44 12.51
C ILE A 195 -4.93 -17.85 13.92
N GLU A 196 -3.78 -18.52 14.01
CA GLU A 196 -3.17 -18.95 15.26
C GLU A 196 -2.94 -17.77 16.22
N ALA A 197 -2.50 -16.63 15.70
CA ALA A 197 -2.30 -15.42 16.48
C ALA A 197 -3.58 -15.00 17.23
N VAL A 198 -4.74 -15.06 16.57
CA VAL A 198 -6.02 -14.72 17.22
C VAL A 198 -6.45 -15.79 18.20
N GLU A 199 -6.33 -17.06 17.83
CA GLU A 199 -6.80 -18.18 18.64
C GLU A 199 -6.01 -18.32 19.95
N ASN A 200 -4.70 -18.08 19.91
CA ASN A 200 -3.81 -18.38 21.03
C ASN A 200 -3.36 -17.16 21.83
N HIS A 201 -3.46 -15.94 21.28
CA HIS A 201 -2.83 -14.76 21.90
C HIS A 201 -3.78 -13.58 22.17
N MET A 202 -5.07 -13.69 21.83
CA MET A 202 -6.10 -12.66 22.06
C MET A 202 -5.61 -11.21 21.77
N PRO A 203 -5.04 -10.95 20.59
CA PRO A 203 -4.49 -9.64 20.25
C PRO A 203 -5.61 -8.61 20.06
N GLU A 204 -5.30 -7.35 20.34
CA GLU A 204 -6.13 -6.20 19.94
C GLU A 204 -5.74 -5.68 18.57
N VAL A 205 -4.47 -5.90 18.19
CA VAL A 205 -3.93 -5.50 16.90
C VAL A 205 -3.10 -6.65 16.32
N ILE A 206 -3.33 -6.96 15.06
CA ILE A 206 -2.43 -7.79 14.26
C ILE A 206 -1.77 -6.95 13.18
N VAL A 207 -0.44 -7.00 13.13
CA VAL A 207 0.40 -6.31 12.15
C VAL A 207 0.95 -7.33 11.16
N ILE A 208 0.78 -7.10 9.85
CA ILE A 208 1.11 -8.06 8.79
C ILE A 208 1.98 -7.38 7.75
N ASP A 209 3.13 -7.97 7.42
CA ASP A 209 4.09 -7.35 6.49
C ASP A 209 3.49 -7.15 5.09
N GLU A 210 3.08 -8.23 4.42
CA GLU A 210 2.48 -8.15 3.08
C GLU A 210 1.39 -9.22 2.93
N ILE A 211 0.20 -8.80 2.51
CA ILE A 211 -0.89 -9.68 2.08
C ILE A 211 -0.84 -9.79 0.56
N GLY A 212 -0.66 -11.01 0.07
CA GLY A 212 -0.50 -11.34 -1.34
C GLY A 212 -1.35 -12.51 -1.85
N THR A 213 -1.93 -13.33 -0.96
CA THR A 213 -2.71 -14.52 -1.37
C THR A 213 -4.19 -14.46 -0.96
N GLU A 214 -5.02 -15.28 -1.62
CA GLU A 214 -6.45 -15.38 -1.32
C GLU A 214 -6.68 -15.90 0.10
N ALA A 215 -5.87 -16.87 0.53
CA ALA A 215 -5.94 -17.43 1.87
C ALA A 215 -5.63 -16.38 2.95
N GLU A 216 -4.63 -15.53 2.73
CA GLU A 216 -4.32 -14.41 3.64
C GLU A 216 -5.44 -13.37 3.65
N ALA A 217 -6.03 -13.05 2.49
CA ALA A 217 -7.15 -12.10 2.43
C ALA A 217 -8.39 -12.63 3.18
N MET A 218 -8.70 -13.91 3.04
CA MET A 218 -9.77 -14.58 3.79
C MET A 218 -9.48 -14.62 5.30
N ALA A 219 -8.25 -14.91 5.69
CA ALA A 219 -7.82 -14.87 7.08
C ALA A 219 -7.96 -13.46 7.67
N ALA A 220 -7.49 -12.42 6.96
CA ALA A 220 -7.64 -11.03 7.37
C ALA A 220 -9.12 -10.66 7.58
N ARG A 221 -10.02 -11.02 6.64
CA ARG A 221 -11.46 -10.78 6.80
C ARG A 221 -12.02 -11.45 8.06
N THR A 222 -11.69 -12.72 8.28
CA THR A 222 -12.14 -13.49 9.46
C THR A 222 -11.65 -12.86 10.77
N ILE A 223 -10.43 -12.33 10.78
CA ILE A 223 -9.83 -11.65 11.94
C ILE A 223 -10.53 -10.31 12.21
N ALA A 224 -10.78 -9.52 11.16
CA ALA A 224 -11.50 -8.25 11.28
C ALA A 224 -12.93 -8.44 11.78
N GLU A 225 -13.64 -9.48 11.33
CA GLU A 225 -14.99 -9.84 11.80
C GLU A 225 -15.02 -10.18 13.30
N ARG A 226 -13.89 -10.58 13.89
CA ARG A 226 -13.74 -10.79 15.35
C ARG A 226 -13.42 -9.50 16.11
N GLY A 227 -13.36 -8.36 15.43
CA GLY A 227 -13.11 -7.05 16.03
C GLY A 227 -11.64 -6.75 16.34
N VAL A 228 -10.70 -7.51 15.76
CA VAL A 228 -9.26 -7.26 15.90
C VAL A 228 -8.86 -6.18 14.88
N GLN A 229 -8.12 -5.15 15.33
CA GLN A 229 -7.58 -4.13 14.44
C GLN A 229 -6.48 -4.74 13.57
N LEU A 230 -6.54 -4.52 12.26
CA LEU A 230 -5.50 -4.97 11.33
C LEU A 230 -4.68 -3.78 10.83
N VAL A 231 -3.36 -3.93 10.84
CA VAL A 231 -2.44 -3.01 10.16
C VAL A 231 -1.60 -3.84 9.20
N ALA A 232 -1.76 -3.64 7.90
CA ALA A 232 -1.09 -4.47 6.92
C ALA A 232 -0.56 -3.67 5.74
N THR A 233 0.33 -4.28 4.96
CA THR A 233 0.59 -3.85 3.57
C THR A 233 0.04 -4.90 2.60
N ALA A 234 -0.16 -4.51 1.34
CA ALA A 234 -0.56 -5.44 0.28
C ALA A 234 0.14 -5.14 -1.04
N HIS A 235 0.11 -6.14 -1.92
CA HIS A 235 0.64 -6.02 -3.28
C HIS A 235 -0.21 -5.08 -4.13
N GLY A 236 0.18 -3.81 -4.21
CA GLY A 236 -0.52 -2.78 -4.99
C GLY A 236 0.05 -1.39 -4.72
N GLN A 237 0.01 -0.53 -5.75
CA GLN A 237 0.45 0.87 -5.61
C GLN A 237 -0.70 1.79 -5.19
N THR A 238 -1.91 1.52 -5.70
CA THR A 238 -3.11 2.31 -5.46
C THR A 238 -4.31 1.41 -5.17
N LEU A 239 -5.35 1.97 -4.56
CA LEU A 239 -6.63 1.33 -4.31
C LEU A 239 -7.28 0.84 -5.60
N GLU A 240 -7.16 1.60 -6.69
CA GLU A 240 -7.65 1.19 -8.01
C GLU A 240 -6.95 -0.08 -8.52
N ASN A 241 -5.64 -0.22 -8.30
CA ASN A 241 -4.94 -1.46 -8.64
C ASN A 241 -5.43 -2.64 -7.79
N LEU A 242 -5.74 -2.39 -6.53
CA LEU A 242 -6.29 -3.40 -5.62
C LEU A 242 -7.69 -3.85 -6.05
N MET A 243 -8.53 -2.94 -6.53
CA MET A 243 -9.86 -3.25 -7.08
C MET A 243 -9.81 -4.13 -8.32
N LEU A 244 -8.77 -3.99 -9.14
CA LEU A 244 -8.58 -4.81 -10.34
C LEU A 244 -7.95 -6.18 -10.04
N ASN A 245 -7.42 -6.39 -8.84
CA ASN A 245 -6.80 -7.64 -8.43
C ASN A 245 -7.88 -8.61 -7.89
N PRO A 246 -8.18 -9.72 -8.59
CA PRO A 246 -9.25 -10.64 -8.17
C PRO A 246 -9.02 -11.25 -6.79
N THR A 247 -7.76 -11.46 -6.41
CA THR A 247 -7.35 -12.08 -5.16
C THR A 247 -7.43 -11.12 -4.00
N LEU A 248 -6.96 -9.89 -4.18
CA LEU A 248 -6.83 -8.91 -3.11
C LEU A 248 -8.02 -7.94 -3.00
N CYS A 249 -8.93 -7.93 -3.99
CA CYS A 249 -10.13 -7.07 -3.94
C CYS A 249 -11.03 -7.39 -2.73
N ASP A 250 -10.93 -8.60 -2.18
CA ASP A 250 -11.67 -9.00 -0.99
C ASP A 250 -11.28 -8.19 0.25
N LEU A 251 -10.06 -7.65 0.34
CA LEU A 251 -9.61 -6.78 1.43
C LEU A 251 -10.40 -5.46 1.51
N ILE A 252 -10.97 -5.03 0.39
CA ILE A 252 -11.76 -3.79 0.27
C ILE A 252 -13.25 -4.06 0.05
N GLY A 253 -13.69 -5.26 0.41
CA GLY A 253 -15.11 -5.67 0.39
C GLY A 253 -15.50 -6.54 -0.79
N GLY A 254 -14.55 -6.87 -1.68
CA GLY A 254 -14.77 -7.66 -2.88
C GLY A 254 -15.65 -6.95 -3.91
N ILE A 255 -15.52 -7.26 -5.20
CA ILE A 255 -16.36 -6.67 -6.25
C ILE A 255 -17.07 -7.77 -7.01
N GLN A 256 -18.37 -7.60 -7.27
CA GLN A 256 -19.20 -8.54 -8.02
C GLN A 256 -20.14 -7.82 -8.98
N ALA A 257 -20.54 -8.53 -10.04
CA ALA A 257 -21.60 -8.07 -10.92
C ALA A 257 -22.97 -8.47 -10.35
N VAL A 258 -23.85 -7.48 -10.15
CA VAL A 258 -25.23 -7.66 -9.68
C VAL A 258 -26.18 -7.26 -10.80
N THR A 259 -27.23 -8.06 -11.01
CA THR A 259 -28.30 -7.73 -11.96
C THR A 259 -29.46 -7.09 -11.20
N LEU A 260 -29.67 -5.81 -11.44
CA LEU A 260 -30.78 -5.00 -10.94
C LEU A 260 -32.08 -5.34 -11.66
N SER A 261 -33.21 -5.12 -10.99
CA SER A 261 -34.53 -5.09 -11.63
C SER A 261 -34.66 -3.90 -12.58
N ASP A 262 -35.64 -3.97 -13.48
CA ASP A 262 -35.91 -2.92 -14.47
C ASP A 262 -36.22 -1.57 -13.79
N ASP A 263 -36.97 -1.60 -12.69
CA ASP A 263 -37.33 -0.42 -11.92
C ASP A 263 -36.11 0.20 -11.22
N GLU A 264 -35.24 -0.61 -10.61
CA GLU A 264 -34.05 -0.11 -9.91
C GLU A 264 -32.98 0.40 -10.89
N ALA A 265 -32.78 -0.30 -12.02
CA ALA A 265 -31.90 0.16 -13.09
C ALA A 265 -32.36 1.50 -13.67
N ARG A 266 -33.68 1.66 -13.89
CA ARG A 266 -34.27 2.92 -14.36
C ARG A 266 -34.13 4.04 -13.32
N LYS A 267 -34.32 3.74 -12.03
CA LYS A 267 -34.16 4.71 -10.94
C LYS A 267 -32.72 5.21 -10.80
N ARG A 268 -31.74 4.33 -10.96
CA ARG A 268 -30.31 4.67 -10.90
C ARG A 268 -29.75 5.23 -12.20
N GLY A 269 -30.50 5.13 -13.31
CA GLY A 269 -30.03 5.54 -14.63
C GLY A 269 -28.87 4.68 -15.15
N THR A 270 -28.78 3.41 -14.72
CA THR A 270 -27.69 2.50 -15.04
C THR A 270 -28.15 1.34 -15.92
N GLN A 271 -27.20 0.55 -16.42
CA GLN A 271 -27.51 -0.74 -17.04
C GLN A 271 -28.10 -1.71 -15.99
N LYS A 272 -28.76 -2.78 -16.46
CA LYS A 272 -29.29 -3.82 -15.58
C LYS A 272 -28.18 -4.53 -14.81
N THR A 273 -26.99 -4.69 -15.39
CA THR A 273 -25.84 -5.26 -14.69
C THR A 273 -24.91 -4.14 -14.24
N VAL A 274 -24.62 -4.08 -12.95
CA VAL A 274 -23.71 -3.10 -12.33
C VAL A 274 -22.68 -3.83 -11.47
N LEU A 275 -21.54 -3.19 -11.21
CA LEU A 275 -20.57 -3.67 -10.24
C LEU A 275 -20.91 -3.10 -8.86
N GLU A 276 -20.99 -3.96 -7.86
CA GLU A 276 -21.18 -3.59 -6.46
C GLU A 276 -20.20 -4.34 -5.58
N ARG A 277 -19.97 -3.82 -4.38
CA ARG A 277 -19.19 -4.54 -3.37
C ARG A 277 -19.93 -5.79 -2.87
N LYS A 278 -19.19 -6.83 -2.51
CA LYS A 278 -19.76 -8.07 -1.94
C LYS A 278 -20.10 -7.93 -0.45
N ALA A 279 -19.26 -7.21 0.28
CA ALA A 279 -19.27 -7.10 1.73
C ALA A 279 -18.67 -5.76 2.20
N PRO A 280 -18.77 -5.42 3.50
CA PRO A 280 -17.94 -4.37 4.10
C PRO A 280 -16.44 -4.64 3.87
N PRO A 281 -15.62 -3.59 3.71
CA PRO A 281 -14.18 -3.77 3.57
C PRO A 281 -13.56 -4.32 4.86
N THR A 282 -12.47 -5.08 4.71
CA THR A 282 -11.67 -5.58 5.86
C THR A 282 -10.90 -4.44 6.53
N PHE A 283 -10.48 -3.45 5.74
CA PHE A 283 -9.78 -2.26 6.22
C PHE A 283 -10.68 -1.02 6.11
N ASP A 284 -10.71 -0.24 7.18
CA ASP A 284 -11.49 1.00 7.24
C ASP A 284 -10.81 2.13 6.46
N VAL A 285 -9.48 2.17 6.55
CA VAL A 285 -8.62 3.21 5.98
C VAL A 285 -7.59 2.60 5.04
N VAL A 286 -7.41 3.20 3.87
CA VAL A 286 -6.30 2.91 2.96
C VAL A 286 -5.39 4.13 2.88
N VAL A 287 -4.09 3.90 3.08
CA VAL A 287 -3.05 4.92 2.92
C VAL A 287 -2.13 4.53 1.78
N GLU A 288 -2.14 5.32 0.71
CA GLU A 288 -1.25 5.16 -0.43
C GLU A 288 0.00 6.03 -0.22
N LEU A 289 1.17 5.39 -0.06
CA LEU A 289 2.44 6.10 0.00
C LEU A 289 2.88 6.52 -1.40
N ILE A 290 2.92 7.83 -1.63
CA ILE A 290 3.36 8.43 -2.89
C ILE A 290 4.89 8.53 -2.89
N ASP A 291 5.45 9.01 -1.78
CA ASP A 291 6.88 9.06 -1.48
C ASP A 291 7.11 8.94 0.05
N PHE A 292 8.34 9.15 0.52
CA PHE A 292 8.68 9.00 1.96
C PHE A 292 7.92 9.99 2.87
N ASP A 293 7.65 11.18 2.35
CA ASP A 293 7.11 12.32 3.08
C ASP A 293 5.69 12.71 2.61
N ARG A 294 5.12 11.99 1.64
CA ARG A 294 3.81 12.28 1.06
C ARG A 294 2.94 11.03 0.89
N MET A 295 1.66 11.18 1.22
CA MET A 295 0.67 10.10 1.11
C MET A 295 -0.72 10.60 0.73
N ALA A 296 -1.51 9.71 0.15
CA ALA A 296 -2.94 9.86 -0.01
C ALA A 296 -3.67 8.99 1.02
N VAL A 297 -4.65 9.56 1.70
CA VAL A 297 -5.46 8.89 2.72
C VAL A 297 -6.90 8.80 2.25
N HIS A 298 -7.43 7.59 2.26
CA HIS A 298 -8.84 7.28 2.07
C HIS A 298 -9.44 6.90 3.42
N HIS A 299 -10.05 7.86 4.14
CA HIS A 299 -10.55 7.64 5.51
C HIS A 299 -11.75 6.70 5.59
N ASN A 300 -12.45 6.53 4.47
CA ASN A 300 -13.55 5.59 4.36
C ASN A 300 -13.42 4.80 3.05
N VAL A 301 -12.80 3.62 3.15
CA VAL A 301 -12.60 2.71 2.01
C VAL A 301 -13.93 2.34 1.37
N GLN A 302 -14.96 2.05 2.17
CA GLN A 302 -16.29 1.70 1.67
C GLN A 302 -16.86 2.79 0.73
N LYS A 303 -16.89 4.04 1.19
CA LYS A 303 -17.37 5.18 0.38
C LYS A 303 -16.50 5.39 -0.86
N THR A 304 -15.18 5.29 -0.70
CA THR A 304 -14.23 5.47 -1.80
C THR A 304 -14.44 4.44 -2.91
N VAL A 305 -14.55 3.15 -2.55
CA VAL A 305 -14.77 2.07 -3.51
C VAL A 305 -16.12 2.25 -4.22
N ASP A 306 -17.17 2.60 -3.47
CA ASP A 306 -18.50 2.83 -4.05
C ASP A 306 -18.51 4.01 -5.04
N LEU A 307 -17.73 5.07 -4.79
CA LEU A 307 -17.53 6.18 -5.73
C LEU A 307 -16.83 5.70 -7.02
N ILE A 308 -15.74 4.95 -6.88
CA ILE A 308 -14.97 4.44 -8.03
C ILE A 308 -15.84 3.53 -8.90
N LEU A 309 -16.62 2.62 -8.29
CA LEU A 309 -17.53 1.72 -9.01
C LEU A 309 -18.62 2.46 -9.79
N ARG A 310 -19.02 3.66 -9.33
CA ARG A 310 -19.96 4.55 -10.01
C ARG A 310 -19.30 5.43 -11.08
N GLY A 311 -18.00 5.29 -11.30
CA GLY A 311 -17.23 6.11 -12.25
C GLY A 311 -16.95 7.53 -11.74
N VAL A 312 -17.12 7.78 -10.44
CA VAL A 312 -16.78 9.06 -9.82
C VAL A 312 -15.33 8.99 -9.32
N PRO A 313 -14.40 9.83 -9.83
CA PRO A 313 -13.02 9.78 -9.40
C PRO A 313 -12.91 10.20 -7.93
N PRO A 314 -12.28 9.38 -7.07
CA PRO A 314 -12.11 9.72 -5.67
C PRO A 314 -11.14 10.88 -5.51
N ARG A 315 -11.33 11.67 -4.44
CA ARG A 315 -10.41 12.75 -4.06
C ARG A 315 -9.93 12.50 -2.63
N PRO A 316 -8.89 11.67 -2.45
CA PRO A 316 -8.35 11.38 -1.13
C PRO A 316 -7.77 12.63 -0.46
N GLU A 317 -7.58 12.55 0.86
CA GLU A 317 -6.81 13.54 1.58
C GLU A 317 -5.32 13.38 1.25
N ILE A 318 -4.65 14.45 0.79
CA ILE A 318 -3.21 14.40 0.51
C ILE A 318 -2.47 15.07 1.65
N ARG A 319 -1.62 14.31 2.32
CA ARG A 319 -0.74 14.80 3.39
C ARG A 319 0.69 14.86 2.90
N ALA A 320 1.41 15.89 3.34
CA ALA A 320 2.84 16.03 3.11
C ALA A 320 3.53 16.50 4.39
N ARG A 321 4.72 15.97 4.64
CA ARG A 321 5.63 16.49 5.66
C ARG A 321 6.49 17.57 5.03
N THR A 322 6.56 18.72 5.70
CA THR A 322 7.44 19.81 5.29
C THR A 322 8.87 19.53 5.74
N GLY A 323 9.86 20.19 5.12
CA GLY A 323 11.26 20.08 5.54
C GLY A 323 11.53 20.55 6.98
N ALA A 324 10.58 21.25 7.61
CA ALA A 324 10.63 21.64 9.02
C ALA A 324 10.03 20.58 9.97
N GLY A 325 9.55 19.45 9.45
CA GLY A 325 8.95 18.36 10.22
C GLY A 325 7.45 18.52 10.51
N SER A 326 6.83 19.65 10.13
CA SER A 326 5.38 19.83 10.28
C SER A 326 4.61 19.04 9.22
N VAL A 327 3.40 18.61 9.58
CA VAL A 327 2.49 17.91 8.67
C VAL A 327 1.49 18.91 8.10
N GLU A 328 1.37 18.94 6.78
CA GLU A 328 0.41 19.76 6.06
C GLU A 328 -0.57 18.89 5.27
N VAL A 329 -1.86 19.25 5.37
CA VAL A 329 -2.93 18.67 4.54
C VAL A 329 -3.05 19.52 3.28
N LEU A 330 -2.43 19.07 2.19
CA LEU A 330 -2.41 19.76 0.90
C LEU A 330 -3.77 19.70 0.17
N GLN A 331 -4.53 18.65 0.43
CA GLN A 331 -5.87 18.44 -0.11
C GLN A 331 -6.70 17.73 0.95
N LYS A 332 -7.87 18.26 1.28
CA LYS A 332 -8.84 17.55 2.13
C LYS A 332 -9.67 16.58 1.30
N GLU A 333 -10.04 15.46 1.91
CA GLU A 333 -10.96 14.53 1.27
C GLU A 333 -12.28 15.24 0.92
N THR A 334 -12.69 15.15 -0.35
CA THR A 334 -13.97 15.67 -0.81
C THR A 334 -14.71 14.56 -1.55
N ALA A 335 -15.58 13.86 -0.84
CA ALA A 335 -16.54 12.94 -1.41
C ALA A 335 -17.92 13.60 -1.44
N PRO A 336 -18.65 13.55 -2.57
CA PRO A 336 -20.08 13.87 -2.52
C PRO A 336 -20.76 12.88 -1.57
N ASP A 337 -21.68 13.35 -0.74
CA ASP A 337 -22.53 12.47 0.07
C ASP A 337 -23.38 11.62 -0.86
N LEU A 338 -22.90 10.42 -1.16
CA LEU A 338 -23.71 9.39 -1.75
C LEU A 338 -24.65 8.91 -0.66
N ALA A 339 -25.96 8.93 -0.91
CA ALA A 339 -26.90 8.18 -0.09
C ALA A 339 -26.37 6.75 0.03
N GLU A 340 -26.08 6.31 1.26
CA GLU A 340 -25.49 4.99 1.50
C GLU A 340 -26.43 3.94 0.92
N PRO A 341 -25.99 3.14 -0.07
CA PRO A 341 -26.76 1.96 -0.44
C PRO A 341 -26.72 1.02 0.78
N GLY A 342 -27.85 0.89 1.46
CA GLY A 342 -27.97 0.03 2.63
C GLY A 342 -27.66 -1.41 2.26
N PHE A 343 -26.51 -1.91 2.71
CA PHE A 343 -26.22 -3.33 2.76
C PHE A 343 -26.09 -3.71 4.25
N ASN A 344 -27.05 -4.51 4.72
CA ASN A 344 -27.23 -5.01 6.10
C ASN A 344 -26.97 -3.99 7.23
N LYS A 345 -27.96 -3.13 7.51
CA LYS A 345 -28.18 -2.72 8.90
C LYS A 345 -28.73 -3.95 9.66
N PRO A 346 -28.19 -4.34 10.83
CA PRO A 346 -28.94 -5.22 11.73
C PRO A 346 -30.25 -4.50 12.04
N VAL A 347 -31.36 -5.12 11.65
CA VAL A 347 -32.70 -4.55 11.83
C VAL A 347 -32.90 -4.34 13.34
N PRO A 348 -33.06 -3.10 13.84
CA PRO A 348 -33.56 -2.92 15.20
C PRO A 348 -34.99 -3.45 15.23
N ALA A 349 -35.32 -4.22 16.27
CA ALA A 349 -36.60 -4.88 16.45
C ALA A 349 -37.78 -3.94 16.13
N ILE A 350 -38.72 -4.47 15.36
CA ILE A 350 -39.91 -3.79 14.84
C ILE A 350 -40.67 -3.11 16.00
N HIS A 351 -40.63 -1.78 16.06
CA HIS A 351 -41.68 -0.99 16.71
C HIS A 351 -42.65 -0.51 15.61
N ARG A 352 -43.90 -0.96 15.72
CA ARG A 352 -45.03 -0.49 14.92
C ARG A 352 -45.25 1.01 15.21
N VAL A 353 -45.36 1.81 14.15
CA VAL A 353 -45.88 3.18 14.22
C VAL A 353 -47.07 3.29 13.28
N ASP A 354 -48.15 3.89 13.77
CA ASP A 354 -49.48 3.96 13.16
C ASP A 354 -49.53 4.81 11.88
N PRO A 355 -50.37 4.42 10.89
CA PRO A 355 -50.39 5.04 9.56
C PRO A 355 -51.34 6.26 9.47
N GLN A 356 -51.07 7.34 10.21
CA GLN A 356 -51.87 8.57 10.11
C GLN A 356 -51.11 9.90 9.96
N GLU A 357 -49.78 9.90 9.79
CA GLU A 357 -48.98 11.14 9.65
C GLU A 357 -48.16 11.23 8.35
N ALA A 358 -48.73 10.84 7.21
CA ALA A 358 -48.08 11.01 5.89
C ALA A 358 -49.05 11.62 4.87
N ALA A 359 -49.51 12.84 5.15
CA ALA A 359 -50.28 13.65 4.19
C ALA A 359 -50.12 15.15 4.48
N ALA A 360 -48.94 15.70 4.23
CA ALA A 360 -48.72 17.11 3.94
C ALA A 360 -47.35 17.25 3.25
N ASP A 361 -47.18 18.29 2.45
CA ASP A 361 -45.96 18.68 1.72
C ASP A 361 -45.74 18.04 0.33
N LEU A 362 -46.65 18.38 -0.59
CA LEU A 362 -46.31 18.55 -2.00
C LEU A 362 -46.80 19.93 -2.45
N GLU A 363 -45.88 20.88 -2.63
CA GLU A 363 -45.94 21.96 -3.64
C GLU A 363 -44.79 22.97 -3.45
N GLN A 364 -43.72 22.89 -4.26
CA GLN A 364 -42.92 24.07 -4.65
C GLN A 364 -42.39 23.93 -6.10
N PRO A 365 -42.30 25.03 -6.89
CA PRO A 365 -41.98 24.96 -8.32
C PRO A 365 -40.48 25.03 -8.63
N LEU A 366 -40.08 24.39 -9.74
CA LEU A 366 -38.72 24.36 -10.31
C LEU A 366 -38.31 25.71 -10.96
N PRO A 367 -37.03 26.12 -10.88
CA PRO A 367 -36.52 27.30 -11.59
C PRO A 367 -36.15 27.00 -13.07
N PRO A 368 -36.08 28.03 -13.95
CA PRO A 368 -35.98 27.86 -15.40
C PRO A 368 -34.53 27.68 -15.88
N SER A 369 -34.39 26.98 -17.00
CA SER A 369 -33.13 26.74 -17.72
C SER A 369 -32.63 28.00 -18.44
N PRO A 370 -31.32 28.35 -18.40
CA PRO A 370 -30.80 29.46 -19.17
C PRO A 370 -30.37 29.07 -20.60
N GLU A 371 -30.71 29.95 -21.54
CA GLU A 371 -30.43 29.91 -22.97
C GLU A 371 -28.94 30.07 -23.34
N ARG A 372 -28.62 29.58 -24.55
CA ARG A 372 -27.30 29.59 -25.20
C ARG A 372 -26.88 31.00 -25.66
N LYS A 373 -25.60 31.34 -25.45
CA LYS A 373 -24.87 32.36 -26.22
C LYS A 373 -23.55 31.82 -26.77
N SER A 374 -23.29 32.22 -28.00
CA SER A 374 -22.22 31.87 -28.93
C SER A 374 -20.85 32.43 -28.54
N GLY A 375 -19.80 31.63 -28.73
CA GLY A 375 -18.39 31.99 -28.51
C GLY A 375 -17.49 30.87 -27.97
N GLY A 376 -18.03 29.68 -27.68
CA GLY A 376 -17.32 28.61 -26.97
C GLY A 376 -16.59 27.60 -27.86
N LEU A 377 -15.53 26.99 -27.30
CA LEU A 377 -14.75 25.90 -27.88
C LEU A 377 -15.65 24.80 -28.48
N LEU A 378 -15.32 24.36 -29.69
CA LEU A 378 -16.04 23.31 -30.41
C LEU A 378 -15.80 21.95 -29.74
N ARG A 379 -16.86 21.25 -29.33
CA ARG A 379 -16.77 19.94 -28.66
C ARG A 379 -16.83 18.83 -29.71
N ILE A 380 -15.73 18.10 -29.88
CA ILE A 380 -15.62 17.04 -30.91
C ILE A 380 -15.64 15.66 -30.25
N PHE A 381 -16.59 14.81 -30.62
CA PHE A 381 -16.60 13.41 -30.19
C PHE A 381 -15.80 12.53 -31.16
N PRO A 382 -14.79 11.77 -30.70
CA PRO A 382 -14.00 10.90 -31.56
C PRO A 382 -14.69 9.53 -31.70
N TYR A 383 -15.02 9.14 -32.92
CA TYR A 383 -15.57 7.81 -33.21
C TYR A 383 -14.58 6.98 -34.03
N GLY A 384 -14.06 5.90 -33.43
CA GLY A 384 -12.99 5.10 -34.03
C GLY A 384 -11.61 5.79 -34.07
N ILE A 385 -11.44 6.90 -33.35
CA ILE A 385 -10.16 7.60 -33.16
C ILE A 385 -9.82 7.54 -31.66
N ALA A 386 -8.59 7.13 -31.33
CA ALA A 386 -8.14 7.16 -29.94
C ALA A 386 -8.19 8.59 -29.37
N ARG A 387 -8.87 8.77 -28.23
CA ARG A 387 -9.08 10.07 -27.57
C ARG A 387 -7.79 10.87 -27.40
N THR A 388 -6.74 10.22 -26.91
CA THR A 388 -5.41 10.81 -26.71
C THR A 388 -4.79 11.36 -28.00
N ARG A 389 -5.09 10.75 -29.16
CA ARG A 389 -4.61 11.18 -30.47
C ARG A 389 -5.32 12.45 -30.94
N LEU A 390 -6.63 12.56 -30.71
CA LEU A 390 -7.39 13.76 -31.05
C LEU A 390 -7.04 14.92 -30.11
N GLU A 391 -6.91 14.66 -28.80
CA GLU A 391 -6.47 15.67 -27.82
C GLU A 391 -5.08 16.24 -28.16
N ARG A 392 -4.14 15.36 -28.57
CA ARG A 392 -2.82 15.79 -29.02
C ARG A 392 -2.89 16.67 -30.27
N ALA A 393 -3.68 16.29 -31.27
CA ALA A 393 -3.82 17.05 -32.51
C ALA A 393 -4.43 18.45 -32.29
N ILE A 394 -5.46 18.54 -31.44
CA ILE A 394 -6.08 19.82 -31.03
C ILE A 394 -5.04 20.74 -30.37
N ARG A 395 -4.23 20.19 -29.46
CA ARG A 395 -3.18 20.93 -28.74
C ARG A 395 -2.07 21.41 -29.68
N GLU A 396 -1.59 20.55 -30.57
CA GLU A 396 -0.51 20.88 -31.52
C GLU A 396 -0.94 21.93 -32.56
N LYS A 397 -2.19 21.86 -33.04
CA LYS A 397 -2.71 22.78 -34.05
C LYS A 397 -3.36 24.04 -33.45
N ARG A 398 -3.44 24.13 -32.12
CA ARG A 398 -4.04 25.26 -31.36
C ARG A 398 -5.44 25.63 -31.85
N VAL A 399 -6.24 24.60 -32.18
CA VAL A 399 -7.61 24.78 -32.64
C VAL A 399 -8.52 24.98 -31.42
N PRO A 400 -9.49 25.91 -31.45
CA PRO A 400 -10.41 26.14 -30.33
C PRO A 400 -11.46 25.02 -30.24
N ALA A 401 -11.01 23.81 -29.95
CA ALA A 401 -11.82 22.62 -29.82
C ALA A 401 -11.44 21.81 -28.57
N VAL A 402 -12.36 21.02 -28.04
CA VAL A 402 -12.13 20.09 -26.92
C VAL A 402 -12.75 18.74 -27.28
N VAL A 403 -12.20 17.66 -26.74
CA VAL A 403 -12.73 16.31 -27.00
C VAL A 403 -13.91 16.03 -26.08
N ALA A 404 -15.09 15.80 -26.66
CA ALA A 404 -16.30 15.46 -25.93
C ALA A 404 -16.27 14.01 -25.44
N THR A 405 -16.81 13.76 -24.26
CA THR A 405 -16.92 12.43 -23.63
C THR A 405 -18.14 11.64 -24.10
N ASP A 406 -19.19 12.32 -24.57
CA ASP A 406 -20.42 11.74 -25.09
C ASP A 406 -20.79 12.44 -26.41
N SER A 407 -21.22 11.69 -27.42
CA SER A 407 -21.69 12.23 -28.70
C SER A 407 -22.88 13.18 -28.55
N ARG A 408 -23.68 13.01 -27.47
CA ARG A 408 -24.85 13.87 -27.18
C ARG A 408 -24.47 15.27 -26.69
N GLN A 409 -23.24 15.45 -26.22
CA GLN A 409 -22.72 16.74 -25.74
C GLN A 409 -21.71 17.36 -26.72
N ALA A 410 -21.55 16.75 -27.90
CA ALA A 410 -20.62 17.16 -28.92
C ALA A 410 -21.32 18.06 -29.96
N ASP A 411 -20.59 19.08 -30.41
CA ASP A 411 -21.00 19.94 -31.53
C ASP A 411 -20.67 19.28 -32.87
N ALA A 412 -19.71 18.36 -32.91
CA ALA A 412 -19.33 17.58 -34.10
C ALA A 412 -18.80 16.18 -33.74
N VAL A 413 -18.96 15.22 -34.66
CA VAL A 413 -18.37 13.88 -34.55
C VAL A 413 -17.26 13.72 -35.59
N MET A 414 -16.08 13.28 -35.17
CA MET A 414 -14.94 13.02 -36.06
C MET A 414 -14.61 11.53 -36.08
N ALA A 415 -14.63 10.95 -37.28
CA ALA A 415 -14.40 9.52 -37.48
C ALA A 415 -13.40 9.24 -38.60
N ILE A 416 -12.70 8.11 -38.52
CA ILE A 416 -11.91 7.58 -39.64
C ILE A 416 -12.83 6.95 -40.70
N ARG A 417 -12.51 7.15 -41.98
CA ARG A 417 -13.35 6.70 -43.11
C ARG A 417 -13.65 5.19 -43.08
N SER A 418 -12.73 4.37 -42.54
CA SER A 418 -12.92 2.93 -42.35
C SER A 418 -14.00 2.58 -41.31
N ALA A 419 -14.24 3.44 -40.32
CA ALA A 419 -15.27 3.23 -39.29
C ALA A 419 -16.69 3.61 -39.76
N PHE A 420 -16.82 4.23 -40.95
CA PHE A 420 -18.10 4.68 -41.50
C PHE A 420 -18.69 3.74 -42.57
N GLN A 421 -17.93 2.75 -43.06
CA GLN A 421 -18.42 1.75 -44.01
C GLN A 421 -18.96 0.50 -43.28
N GLY A 422 -20.11 0.66 -42.63
CA GLY A 422 -20.87 -0.46 -42.05
C GLY A 422 -22.39 -0.37 -42.28
N GLY A 423 -22.87 0.67 -42.97
CA GLY A 423 -24.31 0.91 -43.14
C GLY A 423 -24.64 1.45 -44.52
N ASN A 424 -24.49 0.62 -45.55
CA ASN A 424 -25.38 0.55 -46.73
C ASN A 424 -24.78 -0.38 -47.79
N ARG A 425 -25.20 -1.65 -47.77
CA ARG A 425 -25.64 -2.40 -48.95
C ARG A 425 -26.76 -3.32 -48.47
N ARG A 426 -27.88 -3.20 -49.19
CA ARG A 426 -29.16 -3.88 -48.94
C ARG A 426 -29.03 -5.37 -48.71
#